data_AF-A0A7L0GCK5-F1
#
_entry.id   AF-A0A7L0GCK5-F1
#
_cell.length_a   1.000
_cell.length_b   1.000
_cell.length_c   1.000
_cell.angle_alpha   90.00
_cell.angle_beta   90.00
_cell.angle_gamma   90.00
#
_symmetry.space_group_name_H-M   'P 1'
#
loop_
_entity.id
_entity.type
_entity.pdbx_description
1 polymer ?
#
loop_
_entity_poly.entity_id
_entity_poly.type
_entity_poly.pdbx_seq_one_letter_code
_entity_poly.pdbx_strand_id
1 'polypeptide(L)'
;MKSNLMHLVPPVSRDRIISQFPKWYTPEACLQFKEHFHAQVRTACQQSTGTVGLKISKVVVVGDLYVGKTSLINRFCKDNFDRDYKATIGVDFEIERFEIIGIPYNLQIWDTAGQEKFKCIASAYYRGAEVIITVFDLADIQTLDHTKQWLEDALKENEPDSSFIFLVGTKKDLVSGAVCERTELDAIRFANEMQAEYWSVSAKTGENVKEFFSRVAALAFEQSMIKELEKTAGHMTQI
;
A
#
# COMPACT_ATOMS: atom_id res chain seq x y z
N MET A 1 2.06 16.28 -40.83
CA MET A 1 3.11 16.18 -39.81
C MET A 1 2.44 16.01 -38.44
N LYS A 2 2.14 14.78 -38.04
CA LYS A 2 1.65 14.44 -36.70
C LYS A 2 2.69 13.50 -36.11
N SER A 3 3.66 14.04 -35.39
CA SER A 3 4.65 13.22 -34.70
C SER A 3 5.06 13.89 -33.39
N ASN A 4 4.92 13.10 -32.32
CA ASN A 4 5.72 13.15 -31.11
C ASN A 4 5.39 14.20 -30.05
N LEU A 5 4.15 14.19 -29.54
CA LEU A 5 3.84 14.73 -28.20
C LEU A 5 3.46 13.62 -27.20
N MET A 6 4.00 12.40 -27.35
CA MET A 6 3.74 11.27 -26.44
C MET A 6 4.89 10.98 -25.45
N HIS A 7 5.94 11.81 -25.41
CA HIS A 7 7.10 11.62 -24.53
C HIS A 7 7.32 12.78 -23.56
N LEU A 8 6.30 13.13 -22.76
CA LEU A 8 6.44 14.17 -21.72
C LEU A 8 6.52 13.62 -20.29
N VAL A 9 6.33 12.32 -20.09
CA VAL A 9 6.54 11.67 -18.80
C VAL A 9 7.80 10.80 -18.90
N PRO A 10 8.82 11.01 -18.05
CA PRO A 10 9.95 10.10 -17.97
C PRO A 10 9.46 8.67 -17.75
N PRO A 11 10.05 7.67 -18.42
CA PRO A 11 9.69 6.28 -18.19
C PRO A 11 9.88 5.94 -16.71
N VAL A 12 8.91 5.22 -16.13
CA VAL A 12 9.01 4.71 -14.76
C VAL A 12 10.18 3.73 -14.64
N SER A 13 10.73 3.58 -13.43
CA SER A 13 11.79 2.60 -13.20
C SER A 13 11.27 1.18 -13.44
N ARG A 14 12.16 0.25 -13.82
CA ARG A 14 11.77 -1.13 -14.16
C ARG A 14 11.05 -1.85 -13.02
N ASP A 15 11.41 -1.55 -11.78
CA ASP A 15 10.80 -2.08 -10.57
C ASP A 15 9.46 -1.40 -10.20
N ARG A 16 8.91 -0.58 -11.10
CA ARG A 16 7.55 -0.01 -11.05
C ARG A 16 6.68 -0.43 -12.23
N ILE A 17 7.18 -1.34 -13.07
CA ILE A 17 6.41 -1.94 -14.16
C ILE A 17 5.84 -3.26 -13.65
N ILE A 18 4.51 -3.34 -13.55
CA ILE A 18 3.79 -4.53 -13.07
C ILE A 18 3.03 -5.14 -14.24
N SER A 19 3.60 -6.17 -14.86
CA SER A 19 2.97 -6.94 -15.94
C SER A 19 2.26 -8.21 -15.46
N GLN A 20 2.66 -8.71 -14.28
CA GLN A 20 2.08 -9.89 -13.63
C GLN A 20 1.61 -9.49 -12.24
N PHE A 21 0.57 -10.16 -11.77
CA PHE A 21 -0.02 -9.84 -10.48
C PHE A 21 0.93 -10.25 -9.34
N PRO A 22 1.37 -9.33 -8.46
CA PRO A 22 2.31 -9.66 -7.40
C PRO A 22 1.70 -10.61 -6.37
N LYS A 23 2.50 -11.57 -5.90
CA LYS A 23 2.09 -12.53 -4.88
C LYS A 23 2.05 -11.91 -3.49
N TRP A 24 1.24 -12.49 -2.63
CA TRP A 24 1.23 -12.24 -1.18
C TRP A 24 2.53 -12.69 -0.51
N TYR A 25 2.82 -12.19 0.68
CA TYR A 25 3.96 -12.63 1.50
C TYR A 25 3.75 -14.05 2.03
N THR A 26 2.60 -14.30 2.66
CA THR A 26 2.27 -15.60 3.28
C THR A 26 0.78 -15.92 3.03
N PRO A 27 0.42 -17.14 2.60
CA PRO A 27 -0.97 -17.49 2.33
C PRO A 27 -1.85 -17.52 3.59
N GLU A 28 -1.27 -17.69 4.77
CA GLU A 28 -1.95 -17.83 6.06
C GLU A 28 -2.65 -16.55 6.54
N ALA A 29 -2.27 -15.40 5.98
CA ALA A 29 -2.89 -14.10 6.21
C ALA A 29 -2.93 -13.32 4.89
N CYS A 30 -3.46 -13.96 3.83
CA CYS A 30 -3.82 -13.31 2.58
C CYS A 30 -5.34 -13.31 2.42
N LEU A 31 -5.92 -12.15 2.09
CA LEU A 31 -7.37 -12.03 1.86
C LEU A 31 -7.74 -12.13 0.38
N GLN A 32 -6.75 -11.94 -0.50
CA GLN A 32 -6.96 -11.79 -1.93
C GLN A 32 -6.04 -12.77 -2.67
N PHE A 33 -6.42 -14.05 -2.66
CA PHE A 33 -5.75 -15.12 -3.39
C PHE A 33 -5.93 -14.94 -4.91
N LYS A 34 -5.08 -14.09 -5.49
CA LYS A 34 -5.09 -13.75 -6.91
C LYS A 34 -3.71 -14.00 -7.50
N GLU A 35 -3.68 -14.73 -8.60
CA GLU A 35 -2.45 -14.96 -9.38
C GLU A 35 -2.40 -14.11 -10.66
N HIS A 36 -3.55 -13.58 -11.07
CA HIS A 36 -3.72 -12.82 -12.31
C HIS A 36 -4.67 -11.66 -12.09
N PHE A 37 -4.48 -10.59 -12.87
CA PHE A 37 -5.46 -9.51 -12.99
C PHE A 37 -6.78 -10.04 -13.55
N HIS A 38 -7.88 -9.50 -13.05
CA HIS A 38 -9.24 -9.80 -13.48
C HIS A 38 -9.39 -9.67 -14.99
N ALA A 39 -10.11 -10.61 -15.62
CA ALA A 39 -10.19 -10.71 -17.07
C ALA A 39 -10.70 -9.41 -17.72
N GLN A 40 -11.71 -8.77 -17.13
CA GLN A 40 -12.24 -7.50 -17.63
C GLN A 40 -11.21 -6.35 -17.55
N VAL A 41 -10.42 -6.32 -16.48
CA VAL A 41 -9.36 -5.31 -16.31
C VAL A 41 -8.27 -5.50 -17.36
N ARG A 42 -7.86 -6.75 -17.62
CA ARG A 42 -6.91 -7.07 -18.70
C ARG A 42 -7.43 -6.64 -20.06
N THR A 43 -8.67 -6.99 -20.39
CA THR A 43 -9.31 -6.61 -21.67
C THR A 43 -9.39 -5.09 -21.81
N ALA A 44 -9.81 -4.38 -20.76
CA ALA A 44 -9.90 -2.93 -20.76
C ALA A 44 -8.53 -2.28 -21.00
N CYS A 45 -7.47 -2.77 -20.35
CA CYS A 45 -6.12 -2.23 -20.52
C CYS A 45 -5.56 -2.48 -21.92
N GLN A 46 -5.87 -3.61 -22.55
CA GLN A 46 -5.47 -3.91 -23.93
C GLN A 46 -6.18 -3.04 -24.96
N GLN A 47 -7.45 -2.70 -24.74
CA GLN A 47 -8.24 -1.82 -25.60
C GLN A 47 -7.91 -0.34 -25.40
N SER A 48 -7.29 -0.02 -24.26
CA SER A 48 -6.89 1.32 -23.87
C SER A 48 -5.59 1.75 -24.55
N THR A 49 -5.64 1.93 -25.87
CA THR A 49 -4.49 2.46 -26.63
C THR A 49 -4.37 3.97 -26.44
N GLY A 50 -3.83 4.40 -25.29
CA GLY A 50 -3.23 5.73 -25.12
C GLY A 50 -4.11 6.86 -24.54
N THR A 51 -5.35 6.59 -24.13
CA THR A 51 -6.27 7.64 -23.61
C THR A 51 -6.92 7.30 -22.26
N VAL A 52 -6.37 6.36 -21.49
CA VAL A 52 -6.82 6.18 -20.10
C VAL A 52 -6.21 7.30 -19.27
N GLY A 53 -7.06 8.10 -18.64
CA GLY A 53 -6.63 9.13 -17.72
C GLY A 53 -5.75 8.53 -16.61
N LEU A 54 -4.77 9.31 -16.15
CA LEU A 54 -3.91 8.91 -15.05
C LEU A 54 -4.76 8.50 -13.84
N LYS A 55 -4.69 7.22 -13.46
CA LYS A 55 -5.38 6.71 -12.29
C LYS A 55 -4.54 6.91 -11.05
N ILE A 56 -5.20 7.22 -9.94
CA ILE A 56 -4.53 7.51 -8.69
C ILE A 56 -5.30 6.83 -7.56
N SER A 57 -4.60 6.14 -6.67
CA SER A 57 -5.18 5.70 -5.40
C SER A 57 -4.39 6.21 -4.20
N LYS A 58 -5.11 6.35 -3.10
CA LYS A 58 -4.58 6.86 -1.83
C LYS A 58 -4.29 5.73 -0.84
N VAL A 59 -3.10 5.78 -0.26
CA VAL A 59 -2.61 4.88 0.78
C VAL A 59 -2.27 5.70 2.01
N VAL A 60 -2.71 5.26 3.19
CA VAL A 60 -2.32 5.89 4.46
C VAL A 60 -1.52 4.89 5.29
N VAL A 61 -0.43 5.35 5.88
CA VAL A 61 0.44 4.53 6.73
C VAL A 61 0.31 5.01 8.17
N VAL A 62 -0.19 4.15 9.05
CA VAL A 62 -0.50 4.43 10.45
C VAL A 62 0.19 3.44 11.40
N GLY A 63 0.34 3.81 12.67
CA GLY A 63 1.06 3.03 13.67
C GLY A 63 1.86 3.91 14.61
N ASP A 64 2.46 3.31 15.63
CA ASP A 64 3.17 4.01 16.71
C ASP A 64 4.38 4.82 16.25
N LEU A 65 4.89 5.66 17.14
CA LEU A 65 6.18 6.31 16.97
C LEU A 65 7.30 5.24 16.88
N TYR A 66 8.37 5.51 16.13
CA TYR A 66 9.55 4.63 16.00
C TYR A 66 9.35 3.25 15.36
N VAL A 67 8.12 2.84 14.99
CA VAL A 67 7.88 1.58 14.26
C VAL A 67 8.34 1.61 12.80
N GLY A 68 8.98 2.68 12.33
CA GLY A 68 9.62 2.70 11.01
C GLY A 68 8.73 3.03 9.80
N LYS A 69 7.55 3.65 9.99
CA LYS A 69 6.66 4.11 8.89
C LYS A 69 7.40 4.96 7.83
N THR A 70 8.02 6.05 8.27
CA THR A 70 8.79 6.95 7.40
C THR A 70 9.97 6.26 6.74
N SER A 71 10.67 5.37 7.46
CA SER A 71 11.79 4.59 6.90
C SER A 71 11.31 3.60 5.85
N LEU A 72 10.14 2.97 6.03
CA LEU A 72 9.52 2.07 5.06
C LEU A 72 9.18 2.83 3.77
N ILE A 73 8.54 3.99 3.89
CA ILE A 73 8.18 4.84 2.75
C ILE A 73 9.44 5.36 2.03
N ASN A 74 10.43 5.88 2.77
CA ASN A 74 11.67 6.36 2.18
C ASN A 74 12.49 5.25 1.51
N ARG A 75 12.50 4.04 2.10
CA ARG A 75 13.14 2.89 1.44
C ARG A 75 12.44 2.57 0.11
N PHE A 76 11.12 2.64 0.06
CA PHE A 76 10.40 2.38 -1.17
C PHE A 76 10.59 3.48 -2.23
N CYS A 77 10.29 4.74 -1.89
CA CYS A 77 10.24 5.84 -2.85
C CYS A 77 11.63 6.39 -3.22
N LYS A 78 12.61 6.33 -2.30
CA LYS A 78 13.92 7.00 -2.44
C LYS A 78 15.10 6.03 -2.41
N ASP A 79 14.84 4.73 -2.23
CA ASP A 79 15.85 3.70 -1.96
C ASP A 79 16.86 4.11 -0.88
N ASN A 80 16.37 4.83 0.13
CA ASN A 80 17.19 5.41 1.19
C ASN A 80 16.76 4.90 2.56
N PHE A 81 17.73 4.71 3.45
CA PHE A 81 17.52 4.41 4.85
C PHE A 81 18.42 5.31 5.70
N ASP A 82 17.79 6.23 6.43
CA ASP A 82 18.47 7.07 7.40
C ASP A 82 18.42 6.40 8.78
N ARG A 83 19.57 6.35 9.46
CA ARG A 83 19.67 5.84 10.84
C ARG A 83 19.26 6.90 11.85
N ASP A 84 19.42 8.18 11.51
CA ASP A 84 19.11 9.28 12.41
C ASP A 84 17.61 9.55 12.35
N TYR A 85 16.90 8.99 13.33
CA TYR A 85 15.46 9.18 13.44
C TYR A 85 15.11 10.65 13.62
N LYS A 86 14.16 11.12 12.80
CA LYS A 86 13.46 12.38 12.98
C LYS A 86 11.97 12.10 13.05
N ALA A 87 11.32 12.56 14.11
CA ALA A 87 9.88 12.38 14.25
C ALA A 87 9.14 13.14 13.15
N THR A 88 8.22 12.47 12.46
CA THR A 88 7.31 13.12 11.52
C THR A 88 6.43 14.10 12.27
N ILE A 89 6.51 15.38 11.89
CA ILE A 89 5.67 16.44 12.43
C ILE A 89 4.49 16.60 11.47
N GLY A 90 3.28 16.26 11.92
CA GLY A 90 2.08 16.32 11.08
C GLY A 90 2.00 15.16 10.09
N VAL A 91 1.92 15.47 8.80
CA VAL A 91 1.71 14.51 7.72
C VAL A 91 2.58 14.91 6.53
N ASP A 92 3.23 13.92 5.90
CA ASP A 92 3.97 14.07 4.64
C ASP A 92 3.37 13.13 3.60
N PHE A 93 3.59 13.39 2.32
CA PHE A 93 3.12 12.48 1.27
C PHE A 93 4.11 12.36 0.11
N GLU A 94 4.19 11.14 -0.42
CA GLU A 94 4.97 10.81 -1.60
C GLU A 94 4.03 10.33 -2.72
N ILE A 95 4.38 10.64 -3.97
CA ILE A 95 3.65 10.12 -5.14
C ILE A 95 4.57 9.17 -5.89
N GLU A 96 4.26 7.88 -5.85
CA GLU A 96 4.99 6.88 -6.62
C GLU A 96 4.28 6.59 -7.94
N ARG A 97 5.02 6.60 -9.05
CA ARG A 97 4.50 6.31 -10.39
C ARG A 97 4.77 4.87 -10.77
N PHE A 98 3.74 4.20 -11.26
CA PHE A 98 3.77 2.85 -11.78
C PHE A 98 3.26 2.79 -13.22
N GLU A 99 3.64 1.73 -13.91
CA GLU A 99 2.99 1.26 -15.12
C GLU A 99 2.46 -0.14 -14.85
N ILE A 100 1.14 -0.29 -14.79
CA ILE A 100 0.50 -1.57 -14.46
C ILE A 100 -0.24 -2.04 -15.71
N ILE A 101 0.17 -3.19 -16.25
CA ILE A 101 -0.33 -3.77 -17.51
C ILE A 101 -0.42 -2.74 -18.66
N GLY A 102 0.60 -1.86 -18.76
CA GLY A 102 0.71 -0.82 -19.77
C GLY A 102 -0.03 0.48 -19.47
N ILE A 103 -0.71 0.58 -18.32
CA ILE A 103 -1.49 1.76 -17.91
C ILE A 103 -0.72 2.57 -16.85
N PRO A 104 -0.54 3.88 -17.06
CA PRO A 104 0.02 4.77 -16.04
C PRO A 104 -0.85 4.84 -14.79
N TYR A 105 -0.24 4.65 -13.63
CA TYR A 105 -0.91 4.63 -12.33
C TYR A 105 -0.06 5.31 -11.26
N ASN A 106 -0.67 6.11 -10.39
CA ASN A 106 0.02 6.72 -9.27
C ASN A 106 -0.52 6.19 -7.93
N LEU A 107 0.40 5.97 -7.00
CA LEU A 107 0.09 5.69 -5.62
C LEU A 107 0.46 6.92 -4.79
N GLN A 108 -0.52 7.54 -4.11
CA GLN A 108 -0.25 8.59 -3.13
C GLN A 108 -0.08 7.94 -1.75
N ILE A 109 1.13 7.98 -1.21
CA ILE A 109 1.48 7.34 0.06
C ILE A 109 1.61 8.43 1.12
N TRP A 110 0.69 8.42 2.09
CA TRP A 110 0.61 9.41 3.15
C TRP A 110 1.29 8.87 4.42
N ASP A 111 2.44 9.47 4.77
CA ASP A 111 3.15 9.20 6.03
C ASP A 111 2.51 10.02 7.16
N THR A 112 2.15 9.36 8.25
CA THR A 112 1.48 10.02 9.37
C THR A 112 2.34 10.01 10.63
N ALA A 113 2.24 11.08 11.43
CA ALA A 113 2.87 11.12 12.73
C ALA A 113 2.33 10.00 13.63
N GLY A 114 3.23 9.17 14.14
CA GLY A 114 2.88 8.11 15.11
C GLY A 114 2.69 8.60 16.55
N GLN A 115 2.77 9.91 16.77
CA GLN A 115 2.62 10.47 18.11
C GLN A 115 1.15 10.78 18.38
N GLU A 116 0.63 10.26 19.49
CA GLU A 116 -0.78 10.39 19.84
C GLU A 116 -1.27 11.84 19.93
N LYS A 117 -0.39 12.75 20.35
CA LYS A 117 -0.67 14.20 20.42
C LYS A 117 -1.01 14.83 19.07
N PHE A 118 -0.64 14.17 17.96
CA PHE A 118 -0.93 14.61 16.60
C PHE A 118 -2.01 13.76 15.90
N LYS A 119 -2.62 12.77 16.58
CA LYS A 119 -3.68 11.91 16.01
C LYS A 119 -4.84 12.71 15.44
N CYS A 120 -5.30 13.77 16.12
CA CYS A 120 -6.38 14.63 15.62
C CYS A 120 -6.00 15.39 14.33
N ILE A 121 -4.70 15.65 14.10
CA ILE A 121 -4.23 16.28 12.87
C ILE A 121 -4.13 15.23 11.76
N ALA A 122 -3.64 14.03 12.10
CA ALA A 122 -3.50 12.92 11.16
C ALA A 122 -4.85 12.40 10.64
N SER A 123 -5.90 12.38 11.48
CA SER A 123 -7.20 11.80 11.11
C SER A 123 -7.87 12.46 9.91
N ALA A 124 -7.72 13.78 9.76
CA ALA A 124 -8.21 14.51 8.59
C ALA A 124 -7.63 13.99 7.25
N TYR A 125 -6.47 13.32 7.30
CA TYR A 125 -5.80 12.76 6.13
C TYR A 125 -6.14 11.29 5.89
N TYR A 126 -6.89 10.62 6.76
CA TYR A 126 -7.32 9.23 6.55
C TYR A 126 -8.42 9.10 5.50
N ARG A 127 -9.26 10.13 5.37
CA ARG A 127 -10.44 10.10 4.49
C ARG A 127 -10.09 9.78 3.04
N GLY A 128 -10.85 8.86 2.45
CA GLY A 128 -10.72 8.43 1.06
C GLY A 128 -9.52 7.53 0.81
N ALA A 129 -8.97 6.89 1.84
CA ALA A 129 -7.92 5.89 1.67
C ALA A 129 -8.50 4.62 1.03
N GLU A 130 -7.92 4.19 -0.08
CA GLU A 130 -8.23 2.89 -0.70
C GLU A 130 -7.38 1.78 -0.07
N VAL A 131 -6.30 2.14 0.61
CA VAL A 131 -5.44 1.21 1.34
C VAL A 131 -5.04 1.82 2.67
N ILE A 132 -5.18 1.04 3.74
CA ILE A 132 -4.70 1.36 5.07
C ILE A 132 -3.59 0.38 5.43
N ILE A 133 -2.40 0.90 5.69
CA ILE A 133 -1.24 0.13 6.12
C ILE A 133 -1.00 0.42 7.60
N THR A 134 -1.22 -0.57 8.45
CA THR A 134 -0.90 -0.46 9.87
C THR A 134 0.45 -1.12 10.15
N VAL A 135 1.33 -0.38 10.81
CA VAL A 135 2.74 -0.74 10.96
C VAL A 135 3.09 -0.98 12.42
N PHE A 136 3.83 -2.05 12.69
CA PHE A 136 4.43 -2.36 13.99
C PHE A 136 5.91 -2.75 13.86
N ASP A 137 6.60 -2.85 14.99
CA ASP A 137 8.00 -3.24 15.08
C ASP A 137 8.11 -4.72 15.47
N LEU A 138 8.73 -5.56 14.63
CA LEU A 138 8.94 -6.98 14.95
C LEU A 138 9.83 -7.19 16.17
N ALA A 139 10.69 -6.24 16.50
CA ALA A 139 11.55 -6.29 17.69
C ALA A 139 10.84 -5.81 18.96
N ASP A 140 9.65 -5.21 18.85
CA ASP A 140 8.84 -4.74 19.99
C ASP A 140 7.38 -5.14 19.79
N ILE A 141 7.05 -6.34 20.25
CA ILE A 141 5.74 -6.96 20.04
C ILE A 141 4.59 -6.19 20.69
N GLN A 142 4.85 -5.34 21.70
CA GLN A 142 3.80 -4.51 22.31
C GLN A 142 3.17 -3.55 21.29
N THR A 143 3.96 -3.14 20.29
CA THR A 143 3.48 -2.26 19.21
C THR A 143 2.46 -2.95 18.30
N LEU A 144 2.40 -4.30 18.28
CA LEU A 144 1.40 -5.06 17.53
C LEU A 144 -0.01 -4.84 18.12
N ASP A 145 -0.15 -4.88 19.45
CA ASP A 145 -1.46 -4.73 20.10
C ASP A 145 -2.09 -3.35 19.82
N HIS A 146 -1.27 -2.32 19.67
CA HIS A 146 -1.72 -0.96 19.37
C HIS A 146 -2.23 -0.81 17.92
N THR A 147 -1.87 -1.72 17.01
CA THR A 147 -2.26 -1.62 15.59
C THR A 147 -3.78 -1.69 15.40
N LYS A 148 -4.49 -2.40 16.29
CA LYS A 148 -5.95 -2.44 16.27
C LYS A 148 -6.58 -1.07 16.43
N GLN A 149 -6.12 -0.28 17.42
CA GLN A 149 -6.67 1.06 17.65
C GLN A 149 -6.34 2.00 16.47
N TRP A 150 -5.13 1.91 15.92
CA TRP A 150 -4.76 2.70 14.74
C TRP A 150 -5.62 2.38 13.52
N LEU A 151 -5.92 1.09 13.30
CA LEU A 151 -6.82 0.67 12.23
C LEU A 151 -8.23 1.18 12.45
N GLU A 152 -8.78 1.02 13.66
CA GLU A 152 -10.13 1.50 13.99
C GLU A 152 -10.27 3.01 13.77
N ASP A 153 -9.26 3.79 14.16
CA ASP A 153 -9.27 5.24 13.96
C ASP A 153 -9.18 5.63 12.48
N ALA A 154 -8.41 4.89 11.68
CA ALA A 154 -8.35 5.09 10.24
C ALA A 154 -9.65 4.71 9.53
N LEU A 155 -10.29 3.61 9.94
CA LEU A 155 -11.55 3.13 9.36
C LEU A 155 -12.73 4.06 9.66
N LYS A 156 -12.77 4.72 10.82
CA LYS A 156 -13.83 5.70 11.17
C LYS A 156 -13.95 6.85 10.17
N GLU A 157 -12.88 7.17 9.45
CA GLU A 157 -12.83 8.26 8.47
C GLU A 157 -13.10 7.79 7.03
N ASN A 158 -13.38 6.51 6.82
CA ASN A 158 -13.58 5.88 5.50
C ASN A 158 -14.92 5.15 5.44
N GLU A 159 -15.44 4.97 4.22
CA GLU A 159 -16.65 4.17 4.03
C GLU A 159 -16.38 2.70 4.39
N PRO A 160 -17.36 1.98 4.98
CA PRO A 160 -17.20 0.55 5.29
C PRO A 160 -16.77 -0.25 4.05
N ASP A 161 -15.88 -1.22 4.26
CA ASP A 161 -15.36 -2.13 3.22
C ASP A 161 -14.76 -1.45 1.98
N SER A 162 -14.37 -0.16 2.09
CA SER A 162 -13.84 0.62 0.97
C SER A 162 -12.32 0.53 0.81
N SER A 163 -11.62 0.04 1.83
CA SER A 163 -10.16 0.01 1.93
C SER A 163 -9.61 -1.41 2.00
N PHE A 164 -8.50 -1.67 1.31
CA PHE A 164 -7.66 -2.83 1.62
C PHE A 164 -6.88 -2.57 2.90
N ILE A 165 -6.76 -3.59 3.75
CA ILE A 165 -6.09 -3.47 5.05
C ILE A 165 -4.84 -4.33 5.03
N PHE A 166 -3.71 -3.75 5.44
CA PHE A 166 -2.45 -4.46 5.60
C PHE A 166 -1.91 -4.28 7.02
N LEU A 167 -1.38 -5.37 7.57
CA LEU A 167 -0.59 -5.36 8.80
C LEU A 167 0.87 -5.62 8.45
N VAL A 168 1.76 -4.68 8.76
CA VAL A 168 3.16 -4.73 8.35
C VAL A 168 4.09 -4.73 9.56
N GLY A 169 4.81 -5.84 9.74
CA GLY A 169 5.90 -5.95 10.70
C GLY A 169 7.19 -5.43 10.09
N THR A 170 7.75 -4.37 10.66
CA THR A 170 9.02 -3.78 10.18
C THR A 170 10.21 -4.23 11.01
N LYS A 171 11.41 -3.81 10.62
CA LYS A 171 12.68 -4.10 11.29
C LYS A 171 12.94 -5.60 11.42
N LYS A 172 12.51 -6.37 10.41
CA LYS A 172 12.77 -7.81 10.33
C LYS A 172 14.24 -8.16 10.53
N ASP A 173 15.16 -7.29 10.11
CA ASP A 173 16.60 -7.46 10.31
C ASP A 173 17.07 -7.49 11.77
N LEU A 174 16.23 -7.09 12.72
CA LEU A 174 16.53 -7.11 14.16
C LEU A 174 16.08 -8.40 14.86
N VAL A 175 15.28 -9.23 14.20
CA VAL A 175 14.79 -10.51 14.74
C VAL A 175 15.28 -11.67 13.87
N SER A 176 15.56 -12.82 14.49
CA SER A 176 16.02 -14.00 13.76
C SER A 176 15.70 -15.30 14.48
N GLY A 177 15.73 -16.41 13.74
CA GLY A 177 15.45 -17.75 14.24
C GLY A 177 14.06 -17.88 14.87
N ALA A 178 13.98 -18.65 15.96
CA ALA A 178 12.72 -18.98 16.62
C ALA A 178 11.94 -17.75 17.15
N VAL A 179 12.63 -16.65 17.47
CA VAL A 179 11.96 -15.41 17.92
C VAL A 179 11.22 -14.76 16.75
N CYS A 180 11.86 -14.67 15.58
CA CYS A 180 11.22 -14.15 14.37
C CYS A 180 9.99 -14.99 13.99
N GLU A 181 10.15 -16.32 13.94
CA GLU A 181 9.07 -17.24 13.60
C GLU A 181 7.87 -17.10 14.54
N ARG A 182 8.10 -17.03 15.84
CA ARG A 182 7.03 -16.86 16.83
C ARG A 182 6.32 -15.51 16.67
N THR A 183 7.09 -14.43 16.50
CA THR A 183 6.52 -13.09 16.32
C THR A 183 5.68 -13.01 15.03
N GLU A 184 6.16 -13.58 13.92
CA GLU A 184 5.38 -13.62 12.67
C GLU A 184 4.10 -14.45 12.82
N LEU A 185 4.14 -15.59 13.54
CA LEU A 185 2.93 -16.39 13.83
C LEU A 185 1.89 -15.61 14.64
N ASP A 186 2.32 -14.88 15.66
CA ASP A 186 1.42 -14.03 16.45
C ASP A 186 0.84 -12.89 15.59
N ALA A 187 1.66 -12.28 14.72
CA ALA A 187 1.21 -11.24 13.79
C ALA A 187 0.24 -11.76 12.72
N ILE A 188 0.43 -12.97 12.20
CA ILE A 188 -0.49 -13.63 11.26
C ILE A 188 -1.85 -13.87 11.92
N ARG A 189 -1.86 -14.35 13.18
CA ARG A 189 -3.12 -14.51 13.94
C ARG A 189 -3.84 -13.16 14.07
N PHE A 190 -3.11 -12.12 14.47
CA PHE A 190 -3.66 -10.78 14.66
C PHE A 190 -4.16 -10.16 13.34
N ALA A 191 -3.45 -10.36 12.24
CA ALA A 191 -3.84 -9.91 10.90
C ALA A 191 -5.19 -10.52 10.49
N ASN A 192 -5.38 -11.82 10.73
CA ASN A 192 -6.64 -12.50 10.44
C ASN A 192 -7.81 -11.94 11.26
N GLU A 193 -7.60 -11.63 12.54
CA GLU A 193 -8.62 -10.97 13.38
C GLU A 193 -8.98 -9.57 12.86
N MET A 194 -8.00 -8.83 12.35
CA MET A 194 -8.19 -7.49 11.76
C MET A 194 -8.71 -7.51 10.33
N GLN A 195 -8.89 -8.70 9.71
CA GLN A 195 -9.15 -8.83 8.27
C GLN A 195 -8.11 -8.02 7.46
N ALA A 196 -6.83 -8.25 7.75
CA ALA A 196 -5.69 -7.60 7.12
C ALA A 196 -4.77 -8.63 6.43
N GLU A 197 -4.15 -8.24 5.31
CA GLU A 197 -3.05 -9.02 4.72
C GLU A 197 -1.73 -8.74 5.46
N TYR A 198 -1.00 -9.79 5.85
CA TYR A 198 0.24 -9.66 6.63
C TYR A 198 1.51 -9.61 5.77
N TRP A 199 2.44 -8.71 6.12
CA TRP A 199 3.76 -8.61 5.51
C TRP A 199 4.85 -8.37 6.57
N SER A 200 5.99 -9.02 6.40
CA SER A 200 7.20 -8.82 7.21
C SER A 200 8.31 -8.19 6.35
N VAL A 201 8.81 -7.02 6.74
CA VAL A 201 9.69 -6.18 5.91
C VAL A 201 10.89 -5.63 6.70
N SER A 202 11.96 -5.26 5.99
CA SER A 202 13.03 -4.43 6.56
C SER A 202 13.34 -3.24 5.68
N ALA A 203 13.07 -2.04 6.19
CA ALA A 203 13.50 -0.80 5.54
C ALA A 203 15.03 -0.66 5.49
N LYS A 204 15.77 -1.30 6.41
CA LYS A 204 17.23 -1.21 6.45
C LYS A 204 17.87 -2.03 5.34
N THR A 205 17.46 -3.29 5.19
CA THR A 205 18.01 -4.20 4.17
C THR A 205 17.30 -4.09 2.82
N GLY A 206 16.07 -3.55 2.80
CA GLY A 206 15.20 -3.52 1.63
C GLY A 206 14.37 -4.80 1.46
N GLU A 207 14.50 -5.78 2.35
CA GLU A 207 13.79 -7.05 2.27
C GLU A 207 12.27 -6.85 2.24
N ASN A 208 11.62 -7.44 1.24
CA ASN A 208 10.17 -7.46 0.98
C ASN A 208 9.52 -6.09 0.73
N VAL A 209 10.27 -4.97 0.79
CA VAL A 209 9.67 -3.63 0.67
C VAL A 209 9.10 -3.39 -0.74
N LYS A 210 9.83 -3.78 -1.78
CA LYS A 210 9.39 -3.55 -3.17
C LYS A 210 8.22 -4.46 -3.54
N GLU A 211 8.29 -5.72 -3.13
CA GLU A 211 7.26 -6.73 -3.34
C GLU A 211 5.97 -6.30 -2.63
N PHE A 212 6.07 -5.82 -1.40
CA PHE A 212 4.94 -5.30 -0.62
C PHE A 212 4.23 -4.14 -1.32
N PHE A 213 4.95 -3.08 -1.71
CA PHE A 213 4.31 -1.94 -2.37
C PHE A 213 3.83 -2.26 -3.79
N SER A 214 4.46 -3.20 -4.49
CA SER A 214 3.95 -3.70 -5.77
C SER A 214 2.60 -4.41 -5.59
N ARG A 215 2.48 -5.24 -4.55
CA ARG A 215 1.23 -5.91 -4.16
C ARG A 215 0.12 -4.91 -3.83
N VAL A 216 0.44 -3.88 -3.04
CA VAL A 216 -0.47 -2.78 -2.70
C VAL A 216 -0.95 -2.07 -3.97
N ALA A 217 -0.03 -1.67 -4.84
CA ALA A 217 -0.35 -0.94 -6.07
C ALA A 217 -1.24 -1.76 -7.02
N ALA A 218 -0.95 -3.05 -7.21
CA ALA A 218 -1.72 -3.92 -8.08
C ALA A 218 -3.18 -4.11 -7.60
N LEU A 219 -3.39 -4.29 -6.29
CA LEU A 219 -4.74 -4.43 -5.71
C LEU A 219 -5.55 -3.14 -5.85
N ALA A 220 -4.97 -2.01 -5.47
CA ALA A 220 -5.65 -0.72 -5.54
C ALA A 220 -5.97 -0.34 -6.99
N PHE A 221 -5.03 -0.56 -7.91
CA PHE A 221 -5.25 -0.37 -9.34
C PHE A 221 -6.41 -1.22 -9.87
N GLU A 222 -6.41 -2.53 -9.59
CA GLU A 222 -7.47 -3.42 -10.06
C GLU A 222 -8.85 -3.00 -9.54
N GLN A 223 -8.95 -2.66 -8.25
CA GLN A 223 -10.20 -2.19 -7.66
C GLN A 223 -10.67 -0.88 -8.30
N SER A 224 -9.75 0.05 -8.56
CA SER A 224 -10.03 1.31 -9.25
C SER A 224 -10.52 1.07 -10.68
N MET A 225 -9.94 0.10 -11.40
CA MET A 225 -10.39 -0.31 -12.73
C MET A 225 -11.80 -0.91 -12.72
N ILE A 226 -12.09 -1.82 -11.80
CA ILE A 226 -13.41 -2.46 -11.68
C ILE A 226 -14.49 -1.42 -11.38
N LYS A 227 -14.26 -0.56 -10.38
CA LYS A 227 -15.21 0.52 -10.01
C LYS A 227 -15.52 1.45 -11.18
N GLU A 228 -14.55 1.73 -12.04
CA GLU A 228 -14.77 2.56 -13.23
C GLU A 228 -15.60 1.84 -14.29
N LEU A 229 -15.27 0.58 -14.59
CA LEU A 229 -16.01 -0.24 -15.56
C LEU A 229 -17.48 -0.40 -15.16
N GLU A 230 -17.76 -0.61 -13.87
CA GLU A 230 -19.12 -0.70 -13.34
C GLU A 230 -19.89 0.62 -13.48
N LYS A 231 -19.26 1.77 -13.23
CA LYS A 231 -19.86 3.09 -13.42
C LYS A 231 -20.21 3.33 -14.89
N THR A 232 -19.32 2.99 -15.81
CA THR A 232 -19.56 3.15 -17.26
C THR A 232 -20.68 2.22 -17.74
N ALA A 233 -20.72 0.98 -17.27
CA ALA A 233 -21.79 0.04 -17.59
C ALA A 233 -23.15 0.53 -17.06
N GLY A 234 -23.22 0.98 -15.81
CA GLY A 234 -24.45 1.51 -15.21
C GLY A 234 -25.01 2.75 -15.91
N HIS A 235 -24.14 3.58 -16.52
CA HIS A 235 -24.56 4.74 -17.31
C HIS A 235 -25.18 4.34 -18.65
N MET A 236 -24.70 3.26 -19.28
CA MET A 236 -25.24 2.77 -20.55
C MET A 236 -26.61 2.10 -20.41
N THR A 237 -26.93 1.52 -19.25
CA THR A 237 -28.22 0.87 -19.00
C THR A 237 -29.36 1.84 -18.66
N GLN A 238 -29.05 3.12 -18.42
CA GLN A 238 -30.02 4.18 -18.08
C GLN A 238 -30.40 5.07 -19.28
N ILE A 239 -29.88 4.77 -20.48
CA ILE A 239 -30.18 5.44 -21.75
C ILE A 239 -31.02 4.49 -22.61
#